data_AF-A0A208XYX5-F1
#
_entry.id   AF-A0A208XYX5-F1
#
_cell.length_a   1.000
_cell.length_b   1.000
_cell.length_c   1.000
_cell.angle_alpha   90.00
_cell.angle_beta   90.00
_cell.angle_gamma   90.00
#
_symmetry.space_group_name_H-M   'P 1'
#
loop_
_entity.id
_entity.type
_entity.pdbx_description
1 polymer ?
#
loop_
_entity_poly.entity_id
_entity_poly.type
_entity_poly.pdbx_seq_one_letter_code
_entity_poly.pdbx_strand_id
1 'polypeptide(L)'
;MTVPECSPLLARPSAINSRRHWLAGVLLSLMRLTPMHAVSCIVLHIVSQLALLAAVLLPWKLLMILGSDTLPRLLPAFLRGYPAGDLAWILGAGALAAFLAYALCEMGIGSVCGRGARSILSRHRKTGLFGSHRELATALYRRLLRSMGAAVSCALIAVWLLLFYPLLLLALATYLCGGLMAARWCKGPARQAWLARQSPQLRANGWWGLGFLYAVGWVVADYSRDSLPDTIVVFISLLLVRQALVLSAHIHRTYGLLEQQRSKAGALFLADIPWQPAAPADDAFQSLLERDRLRDWVGDVFATHVGRPEGEIATQCRLAGGARIISVTASGLAGGHRQSVLLKLYHASREELAQHEGEILRTAGGNWPAPALVADHGVDGHTCLVFRWHADAHWMTAEERAVRLPVIRESLLECELPEDLADRYDRSHPHLAGRLGAVDLAFLETLVPAGSAEAFGRLREHWPALQAMLWQMPRQVVIPRLHQQRIGSLEGRPVVCNWSGWRWEPVGAGWPRSAHGLLRAALARAAAGRRALREVIPGQACLAALLYEFDHFMKNKDFAPAVRLIAPLSDALGHGPAAADPETEGGTLVYQR
;
A
#
# COMPACT_ATOMS: atom_id res chain seq x y z
N MET A 1 47.10 10.92 34.86
CA MET A 1 46.25 10.13 33.95
C MET A 1 45.37 11.10 33.19
N THR A 2 45.84 11.45 32.01
CA THR A 2 45.31 12.45 31.08
C THR A 2 44.22 11.80 30.23
N VAL A 3 43.02 12.39 30.25
CA VAL A 3 41.94 12.08 29.30
C VAL A 3 42.28 12.80 27.99
N PRO A 4 42.27 12.12 26.82
CA PRO A 4 42.66 12.76 25.58
C PRO A 4 41.56 13.71 25.07
N GLU A 5 42.04 14.85 24.60
CA GLU A 5 41.35 15.90 23.88
C GLU A 5 40.57 15.35 22.68
N CYS A 6 39.27 15.63 22.62
CA CYS A 6 38.50 15.56 21.39
C CYS A 6 38.67 16.89 20.66
N SER A 7 39.50 16.88 19.60
CA SER A 7 39.62 17.98 18.65
C SER A 7 38.28 18.30 17.96
N PRO A 8 38.06 19.57 17.59
CA PRO A 8 36.81 20.09 17.04
C PRO A 8 36.77 20.01 15.50
N LEU A 9 35.62 20.40 14.93
CA LEU A 9 35.40 20.76 13.51
C LEU A 9 35.19 19.61 12.50
N LEU A 10 33.96 19.08 12.50
CA LEU A 10 33.28 18.84 11.22
C LEU A 10 32.00 19.67 11.21
N ALA A 11 32.02 20.72 10.40
CA ALA A 11 30.93 21.64 10.15
C ALA A 11 29.65 20.86 9.81
N ARG A 12 28.62 21.02 10.65
CA ARG A 12 27.24 20.66 10.30
C ARG A 12 26.84 21.50 9.07
N PRO A 13 26.50 20.91 7.91
CA PRO A 13 25.82 21.68 6.88
C PRO A 13 24.41 21.98 7.40
N SER A 14 24.20 23.26 7.68
CA SER A 14 22.94 23.87 8.05
C SER A 14 21.80 23.51 7.10
N ALA A 15 20.61 23.39 7.68
CA ALA A 15 19.29 23.39 7.07
C ALA A 15 19.23 23.72 5.57
N ILE A 16 19.11 22.69 4.72
CA ILE A 16 18.76 22.85 3.31
C ILE A 16 17.26 23.17 3.21
N ASN A 17 16.89 24.43 3.50
CA ASN A 17 15.49 24.86 3.63
C ASN A 17 14.82 25.28 2.30
N SER A 18 15.42 24.97 1.15
CA SER A 18 14.79 25.26 -0.15
C SER A 18 14.70 24.02 -1.03
N ARG A 19 13.50 23.77 -1.57
CA ARG A 19 13.12 22.58 -2.35
C ARG A 19 14.10 22.25 -3.49
N ARG A 20 14.72 23.27 -4.09
CA ARG A 20 15.68 23.12 -5.20
C ARG A 20 17.04 22.60 -4.75
N HIS A 21 17.54 23.07 -3.61
CA HIS A 21 18.84 22.66 -3.07
C HIS A 21 18.78 21.24 -2.50
N TRP A 22 17.61 20.80 -2.02
CA TRP A 22 17.41 19.41 -1.61
C TRP A 22 17.51 18.44 -2.79
N LEU A 23 16.82 18.74 -3.89
CA LEU A 23 16.82 17.86 -5.07
C LEU A 23 18.20 17.83 -5.75
N ALA A 24 18.86 18.99 -5.85
CA ALA A 24 20.25 19.07 -6.29
C ALA A 24 21.19 18.28 -5.37
N GLY A 25 21.00 18.36 -4.05
CA GLY A 25 21.77 17.59 -3.07
C GLY A 25 21.59 16.08 -3.20
N VAL A 26 20.37 15.60 -3.46
CA VAL A 26 20.10 14.18 -3.71
C VAL A 26 20.78 13.71 -5.00
N LEU A 27 20.65 14.47 -6.09
CA LEU A 27 21.26 14.14 -7.38
C LEU A 27 22.79 14.15 -7.31
N LEU A 28 23.38 15.14 -6.65
CA LEU A 28 24.83 15.26 -6.49
C LEU A 28 25.38 14.12 -5.62
N SER A 29 24.70 13.79 -4.52
CA SER A 29 25.04 12.64 -3.68
C SER A 29 24.97 11.33 -4.46
N LEU A 30 23.95 11.13 -5.29
CA LEU A 30 23.82 9.95 -6.15
C LEU A 30 24.97 9.83 -7.17
N MET A 31 25.36 10.94 -7.80
CA MET A 31 26.51 10.96 -8.72
C MET A 31 27.82 10.66 -8.02
N ARG A 32 28.02 11.19 -6.80
CA ARG A 32 29.23 10.91 -6.00
C ARG A 32 29.30 9.46 -5.53
N LEU A 33 28.17 8.87 -5.17
CA LEU A 33 28.10 7.50 -4.65
C LEU A 33 28.19 6.44 -5.75
N THR A 34 27.68 6.73 -6.96
CA THR A 34 27.60 5.78 -8.09
C THR A 34 27.96 6.39 -9.46
N PRO A 35 29.16 6.97 -9.63
CA PRO A 35 29.52 7.74 -10.83
C PRO A 35 29.49 6.88 -12.11
N MET A 36 30.06 5.67 -12.07
CA MET A 36 30.10 4.78 -13.25
C MET A 36 28.71 4.34 -13.72
N HIS A 37 27.80 4.06 -12.78
CA HIS A 37 26.44 3.65 -13.11
C HIS A 37 25.62 4.82 -13.65
N ALA A 38 25.81 6.02 -13.08
CA ALA A 38 25.17 7.25 -13.54
C ALA A 38 25.60 7.61 -14.97
N VAL A 39 26.91 7.65 -15.26
CA VAL A 39 27.44 7.95 -16.60
C VAL A 39 26.98 6.92 -17.61
N SER A 40 27.10 5.63 -17.29
CA SER A 40 26.66 4.54 -18.19
C SER A 40 25.17 4.65 -18.52
N CYS A 41 24.33 4.99 -17.53
CA CYS A 41 22.90 5.17 -17.74
C CYS A 41 22.58 6.41 -18.59
N ILE A 42 23.31 7.51 -18.42
CA ILE A 42 23.13 8.73 -19.22
C ILE A 42 23.52 8.44 -20.68
N VAL A 43 24.66 7.81 -20.92
CA VAL A 43 25.12 7.43 -22.27
C VAL A 43 24.12 6.50 -22.95
N LEU A 44 23.70 5.42 -22.27
CA LEU A 44 22.68 4.51 -22.82
C LEU A 44 21.36 5.22 -23.09
N HIS A 45 20.97 6.19 -22.27
CA HIS A 45 19.76 6.96 -22.51
C HIS A 45 19.87 7.83 -23.75
N ILE A 46 21.00 8.51 -23.95
CA ILE A 46 21.24 9.32 -25.15
C ILE A 46 21.23 8.43 -26.41
N VAL A 47 21.94 7.30 -26.38
CA VAL A 47 21.95 6.34 -27.49
C VAL A 47 20.55 5.79 -27.76
N SER A 48 19.79 5.46 -26.71
CA SER A 48 18.38 5.07 -26.78
C SER A 48 17.53 6.15 -27.48
N GLN A 49 17.68 7.42 -27.12
CA GLN A 49 16.92 8.51 -27.75
C GLN A 49 17.30 8.71 -29.22
N LEU A 50 18.58 8.62 -29.56
CA LEU A 50 19.05 8.73 -30.95
C LEU A 50 18.55 7.55 -31.81
N ALA A 51 18.60 6.34 -31.27
CA ALA A 51 18.10 5.14 -31.93
C ALA A 51 16.58 5.19 -32.15
N LEU A 52 15.83 5.67 -31.15
CA LEU A 52 14.39 5.90 -31.28
C LEU A 52 14.07 6.97 -32.33
N LEU A 53 14.84 8.07 -32.36
CA LEU A 53 14.71 9.12 -33.36
C LEU A 53 14.93 8.57 -34.77
N ALA A 54 16.00 7.79 -34.97
CA ALA A 54 16.31 7.13 -36.23
C ALA A 54 15.21 6.14 -36.64
N ALA A 55 14.71 5.34 -35.69
CA ALA A 55 13.63 4.38 -35.94
C ALA A 55 12.32 5.04 -36.40
N VAL A 56 12.05 6.28 -35.98
CA VAL A 56 10.88 7.06 -36.43
C VAL A 56 11.15 7.78 -37.76
N LEU A 57 12.37 8.26 -37.98
CA LEU A 57 12.74 9.05 -39.15
C LEU A 57 12.92 8.20 -40.41
N LEU A 58 13.41 6.96 -40.29
CA LEU A 58 13.67 6.07 -41.42
C LEU A 58 12.38 5.61 -42.14
N PRO A 59 11.30 5.19 -41.45
CA PRO A 59 10.03 4.85 -42.10
C PRO A 59 9.38 6.04 -42.82
N TRP A 60 9.55 7.26 -42.30
CA TRP A 60 9.07 8.46 -42.98
C TRP A 60 9.80 8.66 -44.32
N LYS A 61 11.13 8.51 -44.34
CA LYS A 61 11.91 8.56 -45.59
C LYS A 61 11.50 7.47 -46.56
N LEU A 62 11.25 6.26 -46.06
CA LEU A 62 10.72 5.14 -46.85
C LEU A 62 9.39 5.49 -47.51
N LEU A 63 8.45 6.08 -46.75
CA LEU A 63 7.14 6.50 -47.27
C LEU A 63 7.26 7.58 -48.35
N MET A 64 8.18 8.54 -48.18
CA MET A 64 8.43 9.57 -49.21
C MET A 64 8.99 8.96 -50.50
N ILE A 65 9.89 7.97 -50.41
CA ILE A 65 10.46 7.29 -51.58
C ILE A 65 9.40 6.44 -52.29
N LEU A 66 8.52 5.76 -51.54
CA LEU A 66 7.43 4.97 -52.12
C LEU A 66 6.30 5.84 -52.69
N GLY A 67 6.12 7.06 -52.17
CA GLY A 67 5.07 7.99 -52.59
C GLY A 67 5.49 8.98 -53.68
N SER A 68 6.77 9.06 -54.04
CA SER A 68 7.26 9.91 -55.12
C SER A 68 8.20 9.14 -56.03
N ASP A 69 7.87 9.02 -57.32
CA ASP A 69 8.72 8.37 -58.34
C ASP A 69 10.07 9.09 -58.55
N THR A 70 10.23 10.28 -57.97
CA THR A 70 11.45 11.07 -57.99
C THR A 70 12.24 10.93 -56.69
N LEU A 71 13.46 10.38 -56.77
CA LEU A 71 14.43 10.34 -55.67
C LEU A 71 14.56 11.74 -55.02
N PRO A 72 14.14 11.91 -53.75
CA PRO A 72 14.25 13.19 -53.09
C PRO A 72 15.72 13.60 -52.99
N ARG A 73 16.04 14.88 -53.29
CA ARG A 73 17.40 15.45 -53.09
C ARG A 73 17.92 15.28 -51.64
N LEU A 74 17.05 14.88 -50.70
CA LEU A 74 17.28 14.59 -49.29
C LEU A 74 18.09 13.30 -48.99
N LEU A 75 18.40 12.45 -49.98
CA LEU A 75 19.27 11.30 -49.78
C LEU A 75 20.76 11.67 -49.89
N PRO A 76 21.60 11.23 -48.93
CA PRO A 76 23.03 11.43 -49.01
C PRO A 76 23.58 10.75 -50.27
N ALA A 77 24.64 11.32 -50.85
CA ALA A 77 25.13 10.93 -52.18
C ALA A 77 25.42 9.43 -52.33
N PHE A 78 25.84 8.76 -51.25
CA PHE A 78 26.13 7.33 -51.23
C PHE A 78 24.90 6.41 -51.40
N LEU A 79 23.68 6.91 -51.16
CA LEU A 79 22.44 6.14 -51.32
C LEU A 79 21.73 6.40 -52.65
N ARG A 80 22.17 7.39 -53.43
CA ARG A 80 21.53 7.75 -54.71
C ARG A 80 21.82 6.75 -55.84
N GLY A 81 22.82 5.89 -55.68
CA GLY A 81 23.19 4.88 -56.68
C GLY A 81 22.38 3.59 -56.61
N TYR A 82 21.52 3.41 -55.62
CA TYR A 82 20.70 2.20 -55.45
C TYR A 82 19.32 2.36 -56.10
N PRO A 83 18.78 1.31 -56.74
CA PRO A 83 17.40 1.33 -57.24
C PRO A 83 16.42 1.46 -56.07
N ALA A 84 15.25 2.06 -56.33
CA ALA A 84 14.28 2.41 -55.29
C ALA A 84 13.83 1.23 -54.42
N GLY A 85 13.73 0.02 -55.01
CA GLY A 85 13.39 -1.21 -54.28
C GLY A 85 14.45 -1.63 -53.26
N ASP A 86 15.74 -1.56 -53.62
CA ASP A 86 16.83 -1.91 -52.72
C ASP A 86 16.97 -0.87 -51.60
N LEU A 87 16.79 0.40 -51.95
CA LEU A 87 16.80 1.49 -50.97
C LEU A 87 15.68 1.34 -49.94
N ALA A 88 14.50 0.90 -50.37
CA ALA A 88 13.38 0.63 -49.48
C ALA A 88 13.72 -0.48 -48.45
N TRP A 89 14.34 -1.58 -48.91
CA TRP A 89 14.79 -2.65 -48.03
C TRP A 89 15.89 -2.20 -47.07
N ILE A 90 16.88 -1.44 -47.53
CA ILE A 90 17.96 -0.91 -46.68
C ILE A 90 17.41 0.01 -45.58
N LEU A 91 16.48 0.91 -45.93
CA LEU A 91 15.85 1.81 -44.96
C LEU A 91 14.95 1.05 -43.98
N GLY A 92 14.21 0.04 -44.44
CA GLY A 92 13.41 -0.83 -43.59
C GLY A 92 14.26 -1.64 -42.60
N ALA A 93 15.34 -2.26 -43.08
CA ALA A 93 16.30 -2.97 -42.24
C ALA A 93 16.98 -2.02 -41.23
N GLY A 94 17.36 -0.82 -41.66
CA GLY A 94 17.91 0.22 -40.80
C GLY A 94 16.94 0.66 -39.70
N ALA A 95 15.65 0.82 -40.03
CA ALA A 95 14.62 1.18 -39.05
C ALA A 95 14.44 0.08 -37.99
N LEU A 96 14.42 -1.19 -38.42
CA LEU A 96 14.35 -2.33 -37.52
C LEU A 96 15.59 -2.42 -36.61
N ALA A 97 16.79 -2.26 -37.18
CA ALA A 97 18.04 -2.24 -36.43
C ALA A 97 18.07 -1.11 -35.40
N ALA A 98 17.62 0.09 -35.77
CA ALA A 98 17.52 1.23 -34.87
C ALA A 98 16.52 0.96 -33.72
N PHE A 99 15.38 0.35 -34.01
CA PHE A 99 14.41 -0.04 -32.98
C PHE A 99 14.97 -1.11 -32.02
N LEU A 100 15.67 -2.12 -32.54
CA LEU A 100 16.34 -3.12 -31.72
C LEU A 100 17.43 -2.51 -30.84
N ALA A 101 18.24 -1.59 -31.38
CA ALA A 101 19.24 -0.87 -30.61
C ALA A 101 18.61 -0.04 -29.48
N TYR A 102 17.48 0.63 -29.74
CA TYR A 102 16.68 1.30 -28.72
C TYR A 102 16.24 0.33 -27.61
N ALA A 103 15.65 -0.81 -27.97
CA ALA A 103 15.19 -1.81 -27.00
C ALA A 103 16.33 -2.37 -26.14
N LEU A 104 17.47 -2.69 -26.75
CA LEU A 104 18.66 -3.18 -26.05
C LEU A 104 19.21 -2.13 -25.07
N CYS A 105 19.22 -0.85 -25.45
CA CYS A 105 19.62 0.23 -24.56
C CYS A 105 18.65 0.34 -23.37
N GLU A 106 17.33 0.22 -23.57
CA GLU A 106 16.35 0.25 -22.47
C GLU A 106 16.49 -0.93 -21.50
N MET A 107 16.81 -2.12 -22.02
CA MET A 107 17.16 -3.30 -21.21
C MET A 107 18.45 -3.08 -20.42
N GLY A 108 19.47 -2.51 -21.07
CA GLY A 108 20.74 -2.14 -20.43
C GLY A 108 20.55 -1.13 -19.30
N ILE A 109 19.73 -0.09 -19.50
CA ILE A 109 19.39 0.91 -18.47
C ILE A 109 18.78 0.23 -17.25
N GLY A 110 17.84 -0.71 -17.47
CA GLY A 110 17.24 -1.50 -16.39
C GLY A 110 18.28 -2.27 -15.58
N SER A 111 19.22 -2.92 -16.28
CA SER A 111 20.28 -3.73 -15.67
C SER A 111 21.29 -2.89 -14.88
N VAL A 112 21.77 -1.78 -15.46
CA VAL A 112 22.71 -0.85 -14.81
C VAL A 112 22.06 -0.20 -13.58
N CYS A 113 20.80 0.24 -13.69
CA CYS A 113 20.08 0.81 -12.55
C CYS A 113 19.84 -0.20 -11.43
N GLY A 114 19.54 -1.46 -11.78
CA GLY A 114 19.36 -2.54 -10.81
C GLY A 114 20.66 -2.83 -10.03
N ARG A 115 21.81 -2.86 -10.70
CA ARG A 115 23.11 -3.03 -10.05
C ARG A 115 23.49 -1.81 -9.18
N GLY A 116 23.28 -0.60 -9.69
CA GLY A 116 23.55 0.64 -8.96
C GLY A 116 22.73 0.77 -7.67
N ALA A 117 21.42 0.46 -7.73
CA ALA A 117 20.54 0.47 -6.56
C ALA A 117 20.98 -0.55 -5.50
N ARG A 118 21.39 -1.76 -5.92
CA ARG A 118 21.93 -2.78 -5.00
C ARG A 118 23.23 -2.33 -4.33
N SER A 119 24.12 -1.66 -5.07
CA SER A 119 25.39 -1.14 -4.56
C SER A 119 25.18 -0.04 -3.52
N ILE A 120 24.19 0.84 -3.72
CA ILE A 120 23.84 1.89 -2.74
C ILE A 120 23.25 1.26 -1.47
N LEU A 121 22.33 0.29 -1.64
CA LEU A 121 21.69 -0.39 -0.51
C LEU A 121 22.66 -1.23 0.32
N SER A 122 23.65 -1.88 -0.30
CA SER A 122 24.66 -2.66 0.42
C SER A 122 25.63 -1.78 1.21
N ARG A 123 25.93 -0.56 0.73
CA ARG A 123 26.78 0.40 1.43
C ARG A 123 26.10 1.08 2.62
N HIS A 124 24.78 1.27 2.58
CA HIS A 124 24.09 2.00 3.63
C HIS A 124 23.76 1.22 4.91
N ARG A 125 24.02 -0.10 4.99
CA ARG A 125 23.93 -0.96 6.22
C ARG A 125 22.78 -0.67 7.21
N LYS A 126 21.66 -0.06 6.78
CA LYS A 126 20.48 0.19 7.63
C LYS A 126 19.72 -1.12 7.77
N THR A 127 20.02 -1.85 8.84
CA THR A 127 19.36 -3.09 9.26
C THR A 127 17.90 -2.80 9.62
N GLY A 128 16.94 -3.57 9.07
CA GLY A 128 15.56 -3.61 9.57
C GLY A 128 14.39 -3.27 8.62
N LEU A 129 14.60 -2.95 7.34
CA LEU A 129 13.54 -2.43 6.45
C LEU A 129 13.29 -3.25 5.16
N PHE A 130 13.56 -4.57 5.17
CA PHE A 130 13.70 -5.33 3.92
C PHE A 130 12.45 -6.10 3.46
N GLY A 131 12.13 -5.86 2.18
CA GLY A 131 11.01 -6.41 1.43
C GLY A 131 10.57 -5.36 0.40
N SER A 132 9.47 -4.67 0.70
CA SER A 132 8.86 -3.62 -0.14
C SER A 132 9.76 -2.40 -0.43
N HIS A 133 10.70 -2.08 0.46
CA HIS A 133 11.55 -0.89 0.32
C HIS A 133 12.66 -1.05 -0.73
N ARG A 134 13.08 -2.28 -1.07
CA ARG A 134 14.13 -2.55 -2.06
C ARG A 134 13.64 -2.32 -3.49
N GLU A 135 12.41 -2.74 -3.76
CA GLU A 135 11.73 -2.48 -5.03
C GLU A 135 11.45 -0.99 -5.21
N LEU A 136 10.96 -0.33 -4.15
CA LEU A 136 10.74 1.11 -4.13
C LEU A 136 12.04 1.89 -4.32
N ALA A 137 13.13 1.48 -3.68
CA ALA A 137 14.46 2.08 -3.84
C ALA A 137 14.98 1.95 -5.29
N THR A 138 14.86 0.76 -5.87
CA THR A 138 15.29 0.50 -7.25
C THR A 138 14.44 1.29 -8.25
N ALA A 139 13.13 1.38 -8.02
CA ALA A 139 12.22 2.15 -8.84
C ALA A 139 12.52 3.66 -8.78
N LEU A 140 12.76 4.20 -7.59
CA LEU A 140 13.14 5.61 -7.40
C LEU A 140 14.51 5.92 -8.00
N TYR A 141 15.50 5.06 -7.79
CA TYR A 141 16.85 5.22 -8.36
C TYR A 141 16.80 5.23 -9.90
N ARG A 142 16.10 4.27 -10.51
CA ARG A 142 15.95 4.19 -11.97
C ARG A 142 15.25 5.44 -12.55
N ARG A 143 14.22 5.94 -11.86
CA ARG A 143 13.49 7.15 -12.28
C ARG A 143 14.36 8.40 -12.19
N LEU A 144 15.13 8.54 -11.11
CA LEU A 144 16.06 9.66 -10.94
C LEU A 144 17.13 9.68 -12.02
N LEU A 145 17.81 8.55 -12.25
CA LEU A 145 18.86 8.45 -13.26
C LEU A 145 18.32 8.71 -14.69
N ARG A 146 17.12 8.20 -15.00
CA ARG A 146 16.44 8.51 -16.26
C ARG A 146 16.08 9.99 -16.39
N SER A 147 15.63 10.63 -15.32
CA SER A 147 15.33 12.07 -15.35
C SER A 147 16.59 12.92 -15.57
N MET A 148 17.74 12.49 -15.07
CA MET A 148 19.04 13.12 -15.37
C MET A 148 19.42 12.94 -16.83
N GLY A 149 19.30 11.72 -17.37
CA GLY A 149 19.52 11.44 -18.79
C GLY A 149 18.62 12.29 -19.68
N ALA A 150 17.34 12.44 -19.32
CA ALA A 150 16.39 13.30 -20.00
C ALA A 150 16.80 14.78 -19.95
N ALA A 151 17.27 15.28 -18.80
CA ALA A 151 17.74 16.65 -18.66
C ALA A 151 18.97 16.95 -19.53
N VAL A 152 19.95 16.03 -19.56
CA VAL A 152 21.13 16.14 -20.44
C VAL A 152 20.72 16.10 -21.91
N SER A 153 19.78 15.22 -22.27
CA SER A 153 19.26 15.14 -23.64
C SER A 153 18.53 16.43 -24.05
N CYS A 154 17.71 17.02 -23.17
CA CYS A 154 17.12 18.34 -23.40
C CYS A 154 18.17 19.44 -23.58
N ALA A 155 19.27 19.41 -22.82
CA ALA A 155 20.35 20.37 -22.98
C ALA A 155 21.05 20.22 -24.35
N LEU A 156 21.31 18.98 -24.80
CA LEU A 156 21.86 18.72 -26.13
C LEU A 156 20.92 19.18 -27.25
N ILE A 157 19.61 18.95 -27.09
CA ILE A 157 18.59 19.46 -28.02
C ILE A 157 18.60 20.99 -28.05
N ALA A 158 18.69 21.65 -26.89
CA ALA A 158 18.74 23.10 -26.82
C ALA A 158 19.99 23.66 -27.51
N VAL A 159 21.16 23.01 -27.36
CA VAL A 159 22.39 23.37 -28.08
C VAL A 159 22.21 23.21 -29.59
N TRP A 160 21.63 22.11 -30.05
CA TRP A 160 21.32 21.91 -31.48
C TRP A 160 20.41 23.02 -32.01
N LEU A 161 19.31 23.30 -31.32
CA LEU A 161 18.38 24.36 -31.73
C LEU A 161 19.04 25.74 -31.70
N LEU A 162 19.91 26.03 -30.73
CA LEU A 162 20.62 27.31 -30.69
C LEU A 162 21.51 27.52 -31.92
N LEU A 163 22.18 26.46 -32.39
CA LEU A 163 23.10 26.52 -33.54
C LEU A 163 22.38 26.54 -34.88
N PHE A 164 21.31 25.76 -35.03
CA PHE A 164 20.68 25.51 -36.33
C PHE A 164 19.32 26.18 -36.51
N TYR A 165 18.59 26.45 -35.42
CA TYR A 165 17.27 27.08 -35.49
C TYR A 165 16.89 27.87 -34.21
N PRO A 166 17.56 28.99 -33.92
CA PRO A 166 17.45 29.71 -32.65
C PRO A 166 16.04 30.26 -32.38
N LEU A 167 15.31 30.63 -33.43
CA LEU A 167 13.91 31.08 -33.34
C LEU A 167 12.99 30.00 -32.74
N LEU A 168 13.22 28.74 -33.10
CA LEU A 168 12.43 27.63 -32.59
C LEU A 168 12.77 27.32 -31.12
N LEU A 169 14.03 27.52 -30.70
CA LEU A 169 14.41 27.48 -29.28
C LEU A 169 13.67 28.55 -28.47
N LEU A 170 13.57 29.77 -29.00
CA LEU A 170 12.83 30.86 -28.35
C LEU A 170 11.34 30.53 -28.23
N ALA A 171 10.74 29.95 -29.28
CA ALA A 171 9.36 29.47 -29.23
C ALA A 171 9.16 28.41 -28.14
N LEU A 172 10.05 27.43 -28.05
CA LEU A 172 10.00 26.41 -27.00
C LEU A 172 10.16 27.03 -25.59
N ALA A 173 11.10 27.96 -25.42
CA ALA A 173 11.35 28.63 -24.15
C ALA A 173 10.14 29.48 -23.71
N THR A 174 9.55 30.26 -24.61
CA THR A 174 8.36 31.09 -24.33
C THR A 174 7.17 30.21 -23.94
N TYR A 175 6.96 29.10 -24.62
CA TYR A 175 5.90 28.14 -24.29
C TYR A 175 6.08 27.54 -22.89
N LEU A 176 7.28 27.07 -22.56
CA LEU A 176 7.57 26.46 -21.25
C LEU A 176 7.48 27.48 -20.11
N CYS A 177 8.03 28.69 -20.30
CA CYS A 177 7.94 29.77 -19.34
C CYS A 177 6.50 30.23 -19.12
N GLY A 178 5.73 30.41 -20.19
CA GLY A 178 4.30 30.75 -20.13
C GLY A 178 3.49 29.71 -19.34
N GLY A 179 3.78 28.41 -19.55
CA GLY A 179 3.18 27.33 -18.77
C GLY A 179 3.48 27.38 -17.27
N LEU A 180 4.73 27.66 -16.92
CA LEU A 180 5.15 27.79 -15.52
C LEU A 180 4.49 29.01 -14.84
N MET A 181 4.36 30.13 -15.56
CA MET A 181 3.67 31.32 -15.06
C MET A 181 2.18 31.05 -14.87
N ALA A 182 1.51 30.47 -15.87
CA ALA A 182 0.10 30.09 -15.78
C ALA A 182 -0.16 29.11 -14.62
N ALA A 183 0.73 28.14 -14.39
CA ALA A 183 0.62 27.21 -13.27
C ALA A 183 0.76 27.91 -11.90
N ARG A 184 1.56 28.98 -11.81
CA ARG A 184 1.73 29.77 -10.57
C ARG A 184 0.57 30.72 -10.32
N TRP A 185 0.05 31.36 -11.36
CA TRP A 185 -1.00 32.37 -11.24
C TRP A 185 -2.38 31.75 -10.99
N CYS A 186 -2.63 30.53 -11.46
CA CYS A 186 -3.93 29.91 -11.36
C CYS A 186 -4.14 29.01 -10.12
N LYS A 187 -3.62 29.39 -8.95
CA LYS A 187 -3.79 28.65 -7.67
C LYS A 187 -5.17 28.86 -6.99
N GLY A 188 -6.19 29.32 -7.71
CA GLY A 188 -7.51 29.62 -7.15
C GLY A 188 -8.42 28.38 -6.97
N PRO A 189 -9.34 28.38 -5.98
CA PRO A 189 -10.24 27.26 -5.67
C PRO A 189 -11.19 26.90 -6.83
N ALA A 190 -11.64 27.88 -7.61
CA ALA A 190 -12.53 27.68 -8.76
C ALA A 190 -11.92 26.81 -9.88
N ARG A 191 -10.60 26.89 -10.08
CA ARG A 191 -9.91 26.08 -11.11
C ARG A 191 -9.60 24.67 -10.62
N GLN A 192 -9.39 24.47 -9.31
CA GLN A 192 -9.22 23.11 -8.75
C GLN A 192 -10.49 22.28 -8.94
N ALA A 193 -11.67 22.89 -8.77
CA ALA A 193 -12.96 22.26 -9.05
C ALA A 193 -13.14 21.92 -10.55
N TRP A 194 -12.74 22.81 -11.46
CA TRP A 194 -12.80 22.55 -12.91
C TRP A 194 -11.78 21.49 -13.36
N LEU A 195 -10.55 21.53 -12.83
CA LEU A 195 -9.48 20.55 -13.10
C LEU A 195 -9.78 19.18 -12.51
N ALA A 196 -10.55 19.08 -11.42
CA ALA A 196 -10.98 17.81 -10.84
C ALA A 196 -12.03 17.09 -11.70
N ARG A 197 -12.80 17.82 -12.52
CA ARG A 197 -13.82 17.26 -13.43
C ARG A 197 -13.25 16.72 -14.74
N GLN A 198 -12.04 17.12 -15.14
CA GLN A 198 -11.41 16.61 -16.35
C GLN A 198 -10.61 15.33 -16.09
N SER A 199 -10.68 14.39 -17.04
CA SER A 199 -9.94 13.13 -16.93
C SER A 199 -8.42 13.39 -16.80
N PRO A 200 -7.73 12.67 -15.91
CA PRO A 200 -6.32 12.91 -15.61
C PRO A 200 -5.39 12.70 -16.82
N GLN A 201 -5.83 11.90 -17.80
CA GLN A 201 -5.08 11.60 -19.03
C GLN A 201 -5.08 12.79 -20.01
N LEU A 202 -6.22 13.47 -20.20
CA LEU A 202 -6.34 14.66 -21.04
C LEU A 202 -5.56 15.84 -20.46
N ARG A 203 -5.61 16.03 -19.13
CA ARG A 203 -4.82 17.05 -18.43
C ARG A 203 -3.30 16.87 -18.61
N ALA A 204 -2.83 15.63 -18.55
CA ALA A 204 -1.39 15.33 -18.53
C ALA A 204 -0.75 15.25 -19.92
N ASN A 205 -1.52 14.98 -20.98
CA ASN A 205 -1.01 14.87 -22.34
C ASN A 205 -1.39 16.08 -23.23
N GLY A 206 -2.52 16.74 -22.96
CA GLY A 206 -3.00 17.86 -23.77
C GLY A 206 -2.07 19.08 -23.76
N TRP A 207 -1.48 19.41 -22.60
CA TRP A 207 -0.50 20.49 -22.49
C TRP A 207 0.70 20.26 -23.41
N TRP A 208 1.37 19.12 -23.31
CA TRP A 208 2.56 18.83 -24.13
C TRP A 208 2.25 18.74 -25.63
N GLY A 209 1.07 18.25 -26.00
CA GLY A 209 0.59 18.26 -27.39
C GLY A 209 0.39 19.68 -27.94
N LEU A 210 -0.21 20.58 -27.13
CA LEU A 210 -0.40 21.98 -27.51
C LEU A 210 0.93 22.70 -27.72
N GLY A 211 1.95 22.37 -26.93
CA GLY A 211 3.31 22.91 -27.11
C GLY A 211 3.94 22.54 -28.45
N PHE A 212 3.69 21.33 -28.95
CA PHE A 212 4.16 20.93 -30.28
C PHE A 212 3.41 21.68 -31.38
N LEU A 213 2.09 21.84 -31.25
CA LEU A 213 1.29 22.62 -32.21
C LEU A 213 1.72 24.09 -32.25
N TYR A 214 2.04 24.67 -31.09
CA TYR A 214 2.60 26.02 -30.99
C TYR A 214 3.93 26.14 -31.73
N ALA A 215 4.83 25.17 -31.57
CA ALA A 215 6.10 25.14 -32.31
C ALA A 215 5.90 25.02 -33.82
N VAL A 216 4.97 24.19 -34.28
CA VAL A 216 4.60 24.08 -35.70
C VAL A 216 4.03 25.40 -36.23
N GLY A 217 3.14 26.05 -35.48
CA GLY A 217 2.61 27.37 -35.85
C GLY A 217 3.71 28.42 -36.01
N TRP A 218 4.76 28.34 -35.18
CA TRP A 218 5.93 29.20 -35.31
C TRP A 218 6.72 28.94 -36.60
N VAL A 219 6.91 27.67 -36.97
CA VAL A 219 7.55 27.29 -38.24
C VAL A 219 6.72 27.78 -39.44
N VAL A 220 5.40 27.69 -39.38
CA VAL A 220 4.51 28.20 -40.45
C VAL A 220 4.61 29.73 -40.56
N ALA A 221 4.69 30.44 -39.44
CA ALA A 221 4.90 31.89 -39.43
C ALA A 221 6.29 32.32 -39.92
N ASP A 222 7.29 31.44 -39.79
CA ASP A 222 8.65 31.66 -40.32
C ASP A 222 8.71 31.37 -41.82
N TYR A 223 7.95 30.36 -42.28
CA TYR A 223 7.76 30.08 -43.71
C TYR A 223 7.17 31.27 -44.46
N SER A 224 6.18 31.95 -43.87
CA SER A 224 5.57 33.12 -44.51
C SER A 224 6.48 34.37 -44.54
N ARG A 225 7.61 34.35 -43.85
CA ARG A 225 8.60 35.45 -43.82
C ARG A 225 9.84 35.17 -44.68
N ASP A 226 9.84 34.06 -45.42
CA ASP A 226 10.96 33.59 -46.25
C ASP A 226 12.30 33.42 -45.50
N SER A 227 12.27 33.32 -44.16
CA SER A 227 13.45 33.14 -43.30
C SER A 227 13.72 31.67 -42.95
N LEU A 228 13.11 30.73 -43.68
CA LEU A 228 13.15 29.32 -43.34
C LEU A 228 14.56 28.73 -43.55
N PRO A 229 15.15 28.04 -42.56
CA PRO A 229 16.34 27.22 -42.76
C PRO A 229 16.08 26.08 -43.76
N ASP A 230 17.15 25.38 -44.15
CA ASP A 230 17.03 24.19 -45.00
C ASP A 230 15.98 23.21 -44.45
N THR A 231 15.15 22.66 -45.34
CA THR A 231 13.98 21.85 -44.98
C THR A 231 14.35 20.66 -44.08
N ILE A 232 15.56 20.10 -44.26
CA ILE A 232 16.09 19.03 -43.41
C ILE A 232 16.31 19.52 -41.98
N VAL A 233 16.91 20.70 -41.82
CA VAL A 233 17.17 21.32 -40.52
C VAL A 233 15.85 21.61 -39.81
N VAL A 234 14.85 22.11 -40.52
CA VAL A 234 13.51 22.38 -39.97
C VAL A 234 12.83 21.10 -39.49
N PHE A 235 12.85 20.04 -40.31
CA PHE A 235 12.25 18.75 -39.96
C PHE A 235 12.92 18.12 -38.74
N ILE A 236 14.25 18.06 -38.72
CA ILE A 236 15.01 17.52 -37.57
C ILE A 236 14.71 18.36 -36.32
N SER A 237 14.71 19.69 -36.44
CA SER A 237 14.45 20.59 -35.32
C SER A 237 13.05 20.44 -34.74
N LEU A 238 12.01 20.28 -35.59
CA LEU A 238 10.65 19.99 -35.15
C LEU A 238 10.55 18.66 -34.41
N LEU A 239 11.24 17.63 -34.90
CA LEU A 239 11.27 16.32 -34.25
C LEU A 239 11.99 16.39 -32.90
N LEU A 240 13.08 17.14 -32.80
CA LEU A 240 13.81 17.38 -31.55
C LEU A 240 12.99 18.22 -30.56
N VAL A 241 12.19 19.20 -31.02
CA VAL A 241 11.25 19.95 -30.16
C VAL A 241 10.20 19.03 -29.58
N ARG A 242 9.61 18.14 -30.40
CA ARG A 242 8.68 17.12 -29.91
C ARG A 242 9.34 16.26 -28.85
N GLN A 243 10.57 15.83 -29.09
CA GLN A 243 11.33 15.03 -28.13
C GLN A 243 11.62 15.79 -26.83
N ALA A 244 12.01 17.05 -26.92
CA ALA A 244 12.23 17.91 -25.75
C ALA A 244 10.96 18.06 -24.91
N LEU A 245 9.79 18.26 -25.52
CA LEU A 245 8.51 18.34 -24.81
C LEU A 245 8.17 17.03 -24.08
N VAL A 246 8.39 15.87 -24.71
CA VAL A 246 8.18 14.55 -24.07
C VAL A 246 9.13 14.33 -22.90
N LEU A 247 10.40 14.68 -23.05
CA LEU A 247 11.41 14.57 -21.99
C LEU A 247 11.12 15.54 -20.84
N SER A 248 10.71 16.78 -21.13
CA SER A 248 10.26 17.75 -20.13
C SER A 248 9.03 17.26 -19.35
N ALA A 249 8.08 16.60 -20.03
CA ALA A 249 6.94 15.95 -19.38
C ALA A 249 7.37 14.86 -18.40
N HIS A 250 8.34 14.04 -18.80
CA HIS A 250 8.91 13.00 -17.95
C HIS A 250 9.59 13.60 -16.70
N ILE A 251 10.40 14.65 -16.87
CA ILE A 251 11.06 15.36 -15.77
C ILE A 251 10.01 15.95 -14.81
N HIS A 252 8.96 16.59 -15.33
CA HIS A 252 7.91 17.18 -14.50
C HIS A 252 7.15 16.13 -13.67
N ARG A 253 6.77 15.00 -14.28
CA ARG A 253 6.10 13.89 -13.56
C ARG A 253 7.00 13.30 -12.49
N THR A 254 8.29 13.14 -12.79
CA THR A 254 9.27 12.59 -11.85
C THR A 254 9.47 13.54 -10.67
N TYR A 255 9.56 14.85 -10.93
CA TYR A 255 9.62 15.88 -9.89
C TYR A 255 8.39 15.86 -8.97
N GLY A 256 7.18 15.81 -9.53
CA GLY A 256 5.95 15.75 -8.73
C GLY A 256 5.89 14.52 -7.80
N LEU A 257 6.33 13.36 -8.30
CA LEU A 257 6.40 12.13 -7.52
C LEU A 257 7.50 12.18 -6.45
N LEU A 258 8.65 12.78 -6.76
CA LEU A 258 9.72 12.98 -5.78
C LEU A 258 9.30 13.91 -4.65
N GLU A 259 8.54 14.95 -4.97
CA GLU A 259 8.01 15.86 -3.95
C GLU A 259 7.04 15.13 -3.02
N GLN A 260 6.16 14.29 -3.56
CA GLN A 260 5.26 13.43 -2.77
C GLN A 260 6.02 12.42 -1.89
N GLN A 261 7.19 11.97 -2.33
CA GLN A 261 7.99 10.95 -1.65
C GLN A 261 9.27 11.51 -1.01
N ARG A 262 9.33 12.83 -0.75
CA ARG A 262 10.54 13.54 -0.32
C ARG A 262 11.17 12.95 0.94
N SER A 263 10.37 12.60 1.94
CA SER A 263 10.85 11.97 3.19
C SER A 263 11.44 10.57 2.94
N LYS A 264 10.80 9.77 2.09
CA LYS A 264 11.25 8.42 1.73
C LYS A 264 12.52 8.45 0.88
N ALA A 265 12.58 9.30 -0.12
CA ALA A 265 13.76 9.48 -0.97
C ALA A 265 14.94 10.08 -0.19
N GLY A 266 14.68 11.02 0.73
CA GLY A 266 15.70 11.61 1.58
C GLY A 266 16.33 10.59 2.53
N ALA A 267 15.52 9.81 3.25
CA ALA A 267 16.02 8.80 4.17
C ALA A 267 16.80 7.66 3.51
N LEU A 268 16.51 7.40 2.23
CA LEU A 268 17.12 6.33 1.43
C LEU A 268 18.46 6.73 0.80
N PHE A 269 18.56 7.97 0.30
CA PHE A 269 19.74 8.42 -0.48
C PHE A 269 20.66 9.39 0.27
N LEU A 270 20.22 9.96 1.40
CA LEU A 270 21.06 10.82 2.25
C LEU A 270 21.39 10.04 3.53
N ALA A 271 22.69 9.80 3.74
CA ALA A 271 23.20 9.03 4.88
C ALA A 271 22.78 9.66 6.23
N ASP A 272 22.77 11.00 6.27
CA ASP A 272 22.73 11.80 7.50
C ASP A 272 21.35 12.36 7.84
N ILE A 273 20.31 12.03 7.07
CA ILE A 273 18.94 12.46 7.40
C ILE A 273 18.23 11.31 8.14
N PRO A 274 17.95 11.46 9.45
CA PRO A 274 17.11 10.50 10.16
C PRO A 274 15.74 10.45 9.49
N TRP A 275 15.20 9.25 9.30
CA TRP A 275 13.87 9.08 8.74
C TRP A 275 12.86 9.75 9.66
N GLN A 276 12.37 10.90 9.24
CA GLN A 276 11.18 11.51 9.81
C GLN A 276 10.02 11.09 8.91
N PRO A 277 9.06 10.28 9.40
CA PRO A 277 7.82 10.09 8.67
C PRO A 277 7.25 11.48 8.41
N ALA A 278 6.99 11.80 7.14
CA ALA A 278 6.27 13.02 6.82
C ALA A 278 4.95 12.98 7.62
N ALA A 279 4.62 14.06 8.33
CA ALA A 279 3.29 14.22 8.91
C ALA A 279 2.29 13.88 7.80
N PRO A 280 1.46 12.84 7.97
CA PRO A 280 0.63 12.35 6.89
C PRO A 280 -0.36 13.45 6.50
N ALA A 281 -0.77 13.45 5.23
CA ALA A 281 -1.91 14.21 4.74
C ALA A 281 -3.26 13.81 5.41
N ASP A 282 -3.23 13.01 6.47
CA ASP A 282 -4.35 12.61 7.33
C ASP A 282 -4.75 13.73 8.33
N ASP A 283 -4.20 14.95 8.19
CA ASP A 283 -4.56 16.12 8.99
C ASP A 283 -6.09 16.36 8.97
N ALA A 284 -6.75 16.10 7.84
CA ALA A 284 -8.21 16.21 7.74
C ALA A 284 -8.96 15.21 8.64
N PHE A 285 -8.53 13.95 8.72
CA PHE A 285 -9.16 12.96 9.59
C PHE A 285 -8.82 13.21 11.06
N GLN A 286 -7.57 13.59 11.35
CA GLN A 286 -7.13 13.92 12.70
C GLN A 286 -7.76 15.22 13.20
N SER A 287 -8.05 16.18 12.32
CA SER A 287 -8.74 17.42 12.69
C SER A 287 -10.18 17.18 13.16
N LEU A 288 -10.79 16.01 12.88
CA LEU A 288 -12.07 15.61 13.49
C LEU A 288 -11.97 15.35 15.01
N LEU A 289 -10.75 15.31 15.55
CA LEU A 289 -10.46 15.24 16.98
C LEU A 289 -10.27 16.62 17.62
N GLU A 290 -10.19 17.69 16.82
CA GLU A 290 -10.19 19.05 17.34
C GLU A 290 -11.49 19.29 18.11
N ARG A 291 -11.42 19.94 19.28
CA ARG A 291 -12.55 19.99 20.23
C ARG A 291 -13.84 20.52 19.60
N ASP A 292 -13.74 21.57 18.78
CA ASP A 292 -14.91 22.17 18.14
C ASP A 292 -15.52 21.22 17.11
N ARG A 293 -14.71 20.67 16.20
CA ARG A 293 -15.18 19.70 15.20
C ARG A 293 -15.75 18.44 15.84
N LEU A 294 -15.07 17.91 16.86
CA LEU A 294 -15.52 16.76 17.63
C LEU A 294 -16.89 17.00 18.25
N ARG A 295 -17.08 18.15 18.91
CA ARG A 295 -18.37 18.53 19.48
C ARG A 295 -19.45 18.64 18.42
N ASP A 296 -19.13 19.23 17.27
CA ASP A 296 -20.09 19.48 16.20
C ASP A 296 -20.59 18.16 15.58
N TRP A 297 -19.69 17.28 15.12
CA TRP A 297 -20.12 16.03 14.48
C TRP A 297 -20.69 15.01 15.49
N VAL A 298 -20.18 14.97 16.73
CA VAL A 298 -20.78 14.13 17.79
C VAL A 298 -22.17 14.65 18.14
N GLY A 299 -22.35 15.97 18.23
CA GLY A 299 -23.65 16.59 18.47
C GLY A 299 -24.65 16.27 17.37
N ASP A 300 -24.23 16.30 16.10
CA ASP A 300 -25.07 15.92 14.96
C ASP A 300 -25.48 14.44 15.00
N VAL A 301 -24.54 13.54 15.27
CA VAL A 301 -24.81 12.11 15.45
C VAL A 301 -25.77 11.87 16.62
N PHE A 302 -25.55 12.55 17.75
CA PHE A 302 -26.39 12.42 18.94
C PHE A 302 -27.81 12.91 18.68
N ALA A 303 -27.95 14.09 18.07
CA ALA A 303 -29.24 14.69 17.71
C ALA A 303 -30.03 13.83 16.72
N THR A 304 -29.34 13.20 15.77
CA THR A 304 -29.98 12.37 14.73
C THR A 304 -30.46 11.02 15.26
N HIS A 305 -29.65 10.34 16.10
CA HIS A 305 -29.87 8.93 16.43
C HIS A 305 -30.30 8.66 17.87
N VAL A 306 -30.17 9.64 18.77
CA VAL A 306 -30.47 9.49 20.19
C VAL A 306 -31.54 10.50 20.63
N GLY A 307 -31.42 11.74 20.16
CA GLY A 307 -32.28 12.87 20.49
C GLY A 307 -31.46 14.13 20.73
N ARG A 308 -32.09 15.32 20.68
CA ARG A 308 -31.36 16.57 20.94
C ARG A 308 -30.89 16.59 22.40
N PRO A 309 -29.57 16.79 22.64
CA PRO A 309 -29.05 16.84 23.99
C PRO A 309 -29.47 18.14 24.69
N GLU A 310 -29.89 18.00 25.94
CA GLU A 310 -30.11 19.07 26.90
C GLU A 310 -28.77 19.39 27.60
N GLY A 311 -27.98 20.28 27.02
CA GLY A 311 -26.71 20.75 27.59
C GLY A 311 -25.45 20.17 26.93
N GLU A 312 -24.33 20.21 27.66
CA GLU A 312 -23.02 19.81 27.14
C GLU A 312 -22.85 18.29 27.08
N ILE A 313 -22.35 17.79 25.94
CA ILE A 313 -22.05 16.36 25.75
C ILE A 313 -20.66 16.07 26.29
N ALA A 314 -20.55 15.20 27.29
CA ALA A 314 -19.26 14.71 27.75
C ALA A 314 -18.71 13.68 26.77
N THR A 315 -17.54 13.96 26.18
CA THR A 315 -16.89 13.05 25.21
C THR A 315 -15.58 12.50 25.73
N GLN A 316 -15.39 11.18 25.62
CA GLN A 316 -14.10 10.52 25.81
C GLN A 316 -13.65 9.90 24.48
N CYS A 317 -12.58 10.44 23.91
CA CYS A 317 -12.05 10.01 22.63
C CYS A 317 -10.79 9.15 22.78
N ARG A 318 -10.66 8.11 21.95
CA ARG A 318 -9.45 7.29 21.82
C ARG A 318 -9.19 6.90 20.37
N LEU A 319 -7.91 6.76 20.03
CA LEU A 319 -7.45 6.28 18.74
C LEU A 319 -7.20 4.77 18.76
N ALA A 320 -7.61 4.08 17.70
CA ALA A 320 -7.40 2.65 17.48
C ALA A 320 -6.95 2.37 16.03
N GLY A 321 -6.54 1.12 15.75
CA GLY A 321 -6.30 0.64 14.38
C GLY A 321 -5.19 1.38 13.61
N GLY A 322 -4.14 1.84 14.31
CA GLY A 322 -3.06 2.62 13.70
C GLY A 322 -3.47 4.06 13.36
N ALA A 323 -4.29 4.68 14.22
CA ALA A 323 -4.79 6.05 14.10
C ALA A 323 -5.76 6.31 12.92
N ARG A 324 -6.42 5.27 12.41
CA ARG A 324 -7.42 5.36 11.32
C ARG A 324 -8.82 4.91 11.72
N ILE A 325 -8.98 4.60 13.00
CA ILE A 325 -10.27 4.33 13.63
C ILE A 325 -10.28 5.17 14.91
N ILE A 326 -11.32 5.97 15.09
CA ILE A 326 -11.56 6.78 16.29
C ILE A 326 -12.72 6.14 17.03
N SER A 327 -12.60 5.98 18.35
CA SER A 327 -13.68 5.52 19.21
C SER A 327 -13.99 6.60 20.22
N VAL A 328 -15.23 7.10 20.21
CA VAL A 328 -15.71 8.16 21.10
C VAL A 328 -16.86 7.61 21.93
N THR A 329 -16.74 7.68 23.25
CA THR A 329 -17.90 7.51 24.14
C THR A 329 -18.46 8.90 24.41
N ALA A 330 -19.73 9.12 24.08
CA ALA A 330 -20.42 10.38 24.29
C ALA A 330 -21.59 10.18 25.26
N SER A 331 -21.73 11.06 26.25
CA SER A 331 -22.83 11.03 27.23
C SER A 331 -23.48 12.41 27.32
N GLY A 332 -24.81 12.46 27.27
CA GLY A 332 -25.60 13.68 27.42
C GLY A 332 -26.91 13.43 28.17
N LEU A 333 -27.59 14.50 28.57
CA LEU A 333 -28.98 14.44 29.03
C LEU A 333 -29.88 14.62 27.81
N ALA A 334 -30.93 13.80 27.68
CA ALA A 334 -31.97 14.01 26.68
C ALA A 334 -33.30 13.56 27.28
N GLY A 335 -34.29 14.46 27.31
CA GLY A 335 -35.59 14.20 27.93
C GLY A 335 -35.46 13.89 29.42
N GLY A 336 -34.58 14.58 30.14
CA GLY A 336 -34.35 14.37 31.58
C GLY A 336 -33.59 13.09 31.98
N HIS A 337 -33.23 12.21 31.03
CA HIS A 337 -32.46 10.99 31.30
C HIS A 337 -31.05 11.06 30.71
N ARG A 338 -30.08 10.48 31.43
CA ARG A 338 -28.70 10.37 30.94
C ARG A 338 -28.63 9.26 29.90
N GLN A 339 -28.26 9.62 28.67
CA GLN A 339 -28.06 8.69 27.58
C GLN A 339 -26.59 8.71 27.17
N SER A 340 -26.03 7.53 26.85
CA SER A 340 -24.69 7.44 26.29
C SER A 340 -24.67 6.63 25.00
N VAL A 341 -23.69 6.92 24.16
CA VAL A 341 -23.44 6.21 22.91
C VAL A 341 -21.95 5.96 22.75
N LEU A 342 -21.63 4.85 22.08
CA LEU A 342 -20.29 4.56 21.60
C LEU A 342 -20.28 4.79 20.09
N LEU A 343 -19.43 5.70 19.64
CA LEU A 343 -19.25 6.05 18.25
C LEU A 343 -17.92 5.49 17.77
N LYS A 344 -17.91 4.77 16.65
CA LYS A 344 -16.69 4.27 16.03
C LYS A 344 -16.60 4.83 14.61
N LEU A 345 -15.70 5.79 14.43
CA LEU A 345 -15.47 6.48 13.17
C LEU A 345 -14.30 5.83 12.44
N TYR A 346 -14.54 5.39 11.20
CA TYR A 346 -13.58 4.72 10.34
C TYR A 346 -13.17 5.68 9.23
N HIS A 347 -11.86 5.86 9.05
CA HIS A 347 -11.34 6.59 7.90
C HIS A 347 -11.84 5.97 6.59
N ALA A 348 -11.98 6.77 5.53
CA ALA A 348 -12.49 6.31 4.22
C ALA A 348 -11.68 5.12 3.67
N SER A 349 -10.37 5.07 3.92
CA SER A 349 -9.53 3.93 3.54
C SER A 349 -9.80 2.63 4.32
N ARG A 350 -10.72 2.65 5.29
CA ARG A 350 -11.11 1.53 6.17
C ARG A 350 -12.61 1.29 6.13
N GLU A 351 -13.30 1.81 5.11
CA GLU A 351 -14.75 1.66 4.93
C GLU A 351 -15.17 0.18 4.90
N GLU A 352 -14.41 -0.68 4.22
CA GLU A 352 -14.64 -2.14 4.21
C GLU A 352 -14.69 -2.75 5.62
N LEU A 353 -13.85 -2.27 6.56
CA LEU A 353 -13.89 -2.75 7.94
C LEU A 353 -15.16 -2.27 8.68
N ALA A 354 -15.61 -1.06 8.39
CA ALA A 354 -16.85 -0.52 8.96
C ALA A 354 -18.06 -1.30 8.44
N GLN A 355 -18.12 -1.56 7.13
CA GLN A 355 -19.18 -2.34 6.51
C GLN A 355 -19.20 -3.77 7.07
N HIS A 356 -18.04 -4.41 7.18
CA HIS A 356 -17.92 -5.78 7.68
C HIS A 356 -18.31 -5.92 9.17
N GLU A 357 -17.97 -4.94 10.00
CA GLU A 357 -18.41 -4.87 11.40
C GLU A 357 -19.89 -4.55 11.52
N GLY A 358 -20.41 -3.62 10.71
CA GLY A 358 -21.82 -3.27 10.67
C GLY A 358 -22.71 -4.44 10.25
N GLU A 359 -22.31 -5.19 9.22
CA GLU A 359 -23.08 -6.33 8.71
C GLU A 359 -23.30 -7.40 9.77
N ILE A 360 -22.24 -7.84 10.47
CA ILE A 360 -22.40 -8.85 11.53
C ILE A 360 -23.20 -8.32 12.72
N LEU A 361 -22.99 -7.07 13.12
CA LEU A 361 -23.65 -6.51 14.30
C LEU A 361 -25.13 -6.17 14.07
N ARG A 362 -25.57 -6.01 12.81
CA ARG A 362 -27.00 -5.97 12.45
C ARG A 362 -27.68 -7.33 12.62
N THR A 363 -26.93 -8.42 12.47
CA THR A 363 -27.42 -9.79 12.66
C THR A 363 -27.28 -10.31 14.09
N ALA A 364 -26.54 -9.58 14.94
CA ALA A 364 -26.26 -10.01 16.31
C ALA A 364 -27.55 -10.09 17.14
N GLY A 365 -27.77 -11.26 17.75
CA GLY A 365 -28.86 -11.47 18.70
C GLY A 365 -28.61 -10.80 20.05
N GLY A 366 -29.64 -10.66 20.89
CA GLY A 366 -29.53 -10.05 22.22
C GLY A 366 -28.63 -10.82 23.20
N ASN A 367 -28.25 -12.05 22.89
CA ASN A 367 -27.33 -12.88 23.67
C ASN A 367 -25.86 -12.73 23.22
N TRP A 368 -25.58 -11.99 22.14
CA TRP A 368 -24.21 -11.80 21.68
C TRP A 368 -23.43 -10.89 22.64
N PRO A 369 -22.14 -11.14 22.86
CA PRO A 369 -21.29 -10.28 23.69
C PRO A 369 -20.87 -9.02 22.90
N ALA A 370 -21.84 -8.29 22.34
CA ALA A 370 -21.65 -7.11 21.52
C ALA A 370 -22.57 -5.96 21.97
N PRO A 371 -22.13 -4.69 21.85
CA PRO A 371 -23.06 -3.58 22.01
C PRO A 371 -24.05 -3.55 20.83
N ALA A 372 -25.30 -3.19 21.09
CA ALA A 372 -26.31 -3.07 20.06
C ALA A 372 -25.96 -1.94 19.08
N LEU A 373 -25.84 -2.27 17.79
CA LEU A 373 -25.68 -1.28 16.72
C LEU A 373 -27.02 -0.55 16.51
N VAL A 374 -26.99 0.77 16.61
CA VAL A 374 -28.16 1.64 16.44
C VAL A 374 -28.26 2.09 14.99
N ALA A 375 -27.16 2.57 14.41
CA ALA A 375 -27.14 3.13 13.06
C ALA A 375 -25.72 3.20 12.48
N ASP A 376 -25.66 3.40 11.16
CA ASP A 376 -24.52 3.98 10.44
C ASP A 376 -24.78 5.46 10.14
N HIS A 377 -23.72 6.27 10.18
CA HIS A 377 -23.79 7.71 9.97
C HIS A 377 -22.54 8.20 9.24
N GLY A 378 -22.69 9.09 8.26
CA GLY A 378 -21.57 9.65 7.50
C GLY A 378 -21.02 10.92 8.15
N VAL A 379 -19.70 11.01 8.37
CA VAL A 379 -19.03 12.20 8.91
C VAL A 379 -17.91 12.61 7.96
N ASP A 380 -18.07 13.71 7.23
CA ASP A 380 -17.05 14.23 6.29
C ASP A 380 -16.48 13.19 5.30
N GLY A 381 -17.34 12.30 4.79
CA GLY A 381 -16.94 11.21 3.88
C GLY A 381 -16.31 10.00 4.57
N HIS A 382 -16.41 9.92 5.90
CA HIS A 382 -16.02 8.78 6.72
C HIS A 382 -17.24 8.07 7.30
N THR A 383 -17.12 6.78 7.59
CA THR A 383 -18.22 5.97 8.13
C THR A 383 -18.15 5.92 9.64
N CYS A 384 -19.21 6.34 10.32
CA CYS A 384 -19.37 6.24 11.76
C CYS A 384 -20.43 5.18 12.10
N LEU A 385 -20.03 4.18 12.90
CA LEU A 385 -20.97 3.22 13.50
C LEU A 385 -21.39 3.72 14.89
N VAL A 386 -22.71 3.74 15.13
CA VAL A 386 -23.33 4.25 16.36
C VAL A 386 -23.84 3.08 17.18
N PHE A 387 -23.33 2.92 18.39
CA PHE A 387 -23.68 1.83 19.31
C PHE A 387 -24.36 2.37 20.56
N ARG A 388 -25.30 1.59 21.11
CA ARG A 388 -25.91 1.87 22.40
C ARG A 388 -24.88 1.67 23.52
N TRP A 389 -24.71 2.67 24.38
CA TRP A 389 -23.81 2.63 25.54
C TRP A 389 -24.61 3.06 26.76
N HIS A 390 -24.95 2.16 27.67
CA HIS A 390 -25.83 2.51 28.80
C HIS A 390 -25.13 3.50 29.74
N ALA A 391 -25.88 4.24 30.56
CA ALA A 391 -25.32 5.28 31.43
C ALA A 391 -24.37 4.72 32.52
N ASP A 392 -24.57 3.48 32.92
CA ASP A 392 -23.76 2.69 33.85
C ASP A 392 -22.59 1.94 33.17
N ALA A 393 -22.51 2.02 31.83
CA ALA A 393 -21.52 1.30 31.07
C ALA A 393 -20.12 1.91 31.25
N HIS A 394 -19.15 1.05 31.52
CA HIS A 394 -17.75 1.45 31.67
C HIS A 394 -16.81 0.51 30.95
N TRP A 395 -15.61 0.99 30.70
CA TRP A 395 -14.54 0.19 30.13
C TRP A 395 -13.90 -0.66 31.22
N MET A 396 -13.85 -1.98 31.01
CA MET A 396 -13.22 -2.89 31.98
C MET A 396 -11.72 -2.65 32.08
N THR A 397 -11.20 -2.80 33.30
CA THR A 397 -9.76 -2.86 33.60
C THR A 397 -9.13 -4.15 33.06
N ALA A 398 -7.80 -4.22 33.06
CA ALA A 398 -7.09 -5.41 32.61
C ALA A 398 -7.40 -6.64 33.50
N GLU A 399 -7.56 -6.43 34.80
CA GLU A 399 -7.87 -7.47 35.79
C GLU A 399 -9.29 -8.02 35.60
N GLU A 400 -10.30 -7.14 35.55
CA GLU A 400 -11.69 -7.52 35.27
C GLU A 400 -11.81 -8.27 33.95
N ARG A 401 -11.11 -7.76 32.91
CA ARG A 401 -11.09 -8.41 31.60
C ARG A 401 -10.49 -9.81 31.66
N ALA A 402 -9.40 -10.01 32.39
CA ALA A 402 -8.77 -11.33 32.50
C ALA A 402 -9.74 -12.35 33.13
N VAL A 403 -10.50 -11.94 34.14
CA VAL A 403 -11.53 -12.77 34.80
C VAL A 403 -12.72 -13.05 33.89
N ARG A 404 -13.15 -12.07 33.08
CA ARG A 404 -14.35 -12.19 32.23
C ARG A 404 -14.08 -12.78 30.83
N LEU A 405 -12.82 -12.86 30.41
CA LEU A 405 -12.46 -13.36 29.08
C LEU A 405 -12.98 -14.78 28.78
N PRO A 406 -12.94 -15.76 29.72
CA PRO A 406 -13.52 -17.07 29.50
C PRO A 406 -15.02 -17.03 29.20
N VAL A 407 -15.76 -16.18 29.92
CA VAL A 407 -17.21 -16.00 29.73
C VAL A 407 -17.51 -15.48 28.33
N ILE A 408 -16.74 -14.50 27.84
CA ILE A 408 -16.92 -13.97 26.49
C ILE A 408 -16.66 -15.04 25.43
N ARG A 409 -15.59 -15.85 25.60
CA ARG A 409 -15.28 -16.93 24.66
C ARG A 409 -16.39 -17.97 24.60
N GLU A 410 -16.98 -18.28 25.74
CA GLU A 410 -18.14 -19.16 25.82
C GLU A 410 -19.35 -18.56 25.09
N SER A 411 -19.69 -17.29 25.34
CA SER A 411 -20.79 -16.62 24.62
C SER A 411 -20.57 -16.57 23.10
N LEU A 412 -19.32 -16.51 22.64
CA LEU A 412 -18.99 -16.58 21.21
C LEU A 412 -19.24 -17.96 20.58
N LEU A 413 -19.20 -19.05 21.36
CA LEU A 413 -19.57 -20.40 20.87
C LEU A 413 -21.07 -20.49 20.53
N GLU A 414 -21.88 -19.76 21.30
CA GLU A 414 -23.33 -19.71 21.16
C GLU A 414 -23.77 -18.77 20.02
N CYS A 415 -22.88 -17.92 19.51
CA CYS A 415 -23.15 -17.03 18.39
C CYS A 415 -23.27 -17.82 17.09
N GLU A 416 -24.44 -17.77 16.45
CA GLU A 416 -24.72 -18.39 15.15
C GLU A 416 -25.04 -17.31 14.11
N LEU A 417 -24.40 -17.43 12.95
CA LEU A 417 -24.68 -16.54 11.82
C LEU A 417 -25.92 -17.02 11.06
N PRO A 418 -26.73 -16.08 10.54
CA PRO A 418 -27.72 -16.40 9.51
C PRO A 418 -27.06 -17.11 8.31
N GLU A 419 -27.74 -18.09 7.73
CA GLU A 419 -27.22 -18.91 6.61
C GLU A 419 -26.77 -18.04 5.42
N ASP A 420 -27.52 -16.97 5.11
CA ASP A 420 -27.19 -16.07 4.01
C ASP A 420 -25.87 -15.30 4.24
N LEU A 421 -25.60 -14.88 5.47
CA LEU A 421 -24.35 -14.20 5.83
C LEU A 421 -23.19 -15.20 5.87
N ALA A 422 -23.41 -16.41 6.39
CA ALA A 422 -22.41 -17.47 6.37
C ALA A 422 -22.00 -17.81 4.92
N ASP A 423 -22.95 -18.01 4.01
CA ASP A 423 -22.69 -18.32 2.61
C ASP A 423 -21.97 -17.19 1.86
N ARG A 424 -22.30 -15.93 2.17
CA ARG A 424 -21.55 -14.77 1.64
C ARG A 424 -20.11 -14.74 2.16
N TYR A 425 -19.92 -15.03 3.45
CA TYR A 425 -18.60 -15.07 4.07
C TYR A 425 -17.72 -16.13 3.41
N ASP A 426 -18.23 -17.35 3.25
CA ASP A 426 -17.51 -18.50 2.66
C ASP A 426 -17.03 -18.24 1.24
N ARG A 427 -17.83 -17.55 0.43
CA ARG A 427 -17.47 -17.20 -0.95
C ARG A 427 -16.38 -16.13 -1.03
N SER A 428 -16.24 -15.30 0.00
CA SER A 428 -15.34 -14.15 0.00
C SER A 428 -14.06 -14.37 0.82
N HIS A 429 -14.07 -15.33 1.74
CA HIS A 429 -12.97 -15.57 2.67
C HIS A 429 -12.57 -17.04 2.72
N PRO A 430 -11.26 -17.37 2.62
CA PRO A 430 -10.82 -18.75 2.73
C PRO A 430 -10.95 -19.26 4.17
N HIS A 431 -11.59 -20.42 4.33
CA HIS A 431 -11.67 -21.18 5.58
C HIS A 431 -10.31 -21.58 6.12
N LEU A 432 -10.21 -21.83 7.44
CA LEU A 432 -9.00 -22.40 8.05
C LEU A 432 -8.48 -23.63 7.28
N ALA A 433 -9.34 -24.58 6.93
CA ALA A 433 -8.95 -25.77 6.16
C ALA A 433 -8.33 -25.43 4.79
N GLY A 434 -8.90 -24.45 4.09
CA GLY A 434 -8.39 -23.96 2.81
C GLY A 434 -7.06 -23.22 2.95
N ARG A 435 -6.91 -22.40 4.00
CA ARG A 435 -5.65 -21.70 4.30
C ARG A 435 -4.52 -22.67 4.66
N LEU A 436 -4.83 -23.68 5.46
CA LEU A 436 -3.89 -24.76 5.78
C LEU A 436 -3.52 -25.59 4.54
N GLY A 437 -4.41 -25.70 3.55
CA GLY A 437 -4.10 -26.35 2.27
C GLY A 437 -3.10 -25.60 1.40
N ALA A 438 -2.97 -24.29 1.60
CA ALA A 438 -1.97 -23.47 0.92
C ALA A 438 -0.60 -23.47 1.64
N VAL A 439 -0.47 -24.16 2.79
CA VAL A 439 0.80 -24.26 3.51
C VAL A 439 1.75 -25.19 2.76
N ASP A 440 2.93 -24.67 2.41
CA ASP A 440 4.01 -25.44 1.82
C ASP A 440 4.70 -26.31 2.89
N LEU A 441 4.24 -27.56 3.02
CA LEU A 441 4.82 -28.55 3.93
C LEU A 441 6.24 -28.97 3.54
N ALA A 442 6.66 -28.81 2.28
CA ALA A 442 8.03 -29.11 1.88
C ALA A 442 8.97 -28.00 2.37
N PHE A 443 8.57 -26.74 2.22
CA PHE A 443 9.29 -25.62 2.82
C PHE A 443 9.36 -25.75 4.35
N LEU A 444 8.24 -26.08 5.00
CA LEU A 444 8.22 -26.20 6.46
C LEU A 444 9.19 -27.27 6.97
N GLU A 445 9.31 -28.40 6.28
CA GLU A 445 10.28 -29.47 6.60
C GLU A 445 11.70 -28.94 6.74
N THR A 446 12.11 -28.01 5.88
CA THR A 446 13.45 -27.42 5.92
C THR A 446 13.72 -26.61 7.20
N LEU A 447 12.67 -26.24 7.93
CA LEU A 447 12.73 -25.48 9.18
C LEU A 447 12.54 -26.37 10.42
N VAL A 448 12.16 -27.64 10.26
CA VAL A 448 11.91 -28.56 11.36
C VAL A 448 13.25 -29.13 11.88
N PRO A 449 13.56 -29.00 13.19
CA PRO A 449 14.72 -29.63 13.78
C PRO A 449 14.66 -31.17 13.70
N ALA A 450 15.82 -31.83 13.63
CA ALA A 450 15.91 -33.29 13.55
C ALA A 450 15.12 -34.01 14.68
N GLY A 451 15.11 -33.46 15.89
CA GLY A 451 14.37 -34.00 17.04
C GLY A 451 12.84 -33.94 16.91
N SER A 452 12.30 -33.23 15.92
CA SER A 452 10.86 -33.14 15.63
C SER A 452 10.48 -33.72 14.28
N ALA A 453 11.42 -34.37 13.58
CA ALA A 453 11.19 -34.92 12.24
C ALA A 453 10.12 -36.02 12.23
N GLU A 454 10.09 -36.90 13.23
CA GLU A 454 9.09 -37.97 13.33
C GLU A 454 7.68 -37.42 13.57
N ALA A 455 7.54 -36.46 14.50
CA ALA A 455 6.28 -35.77 14.76
C ALA A 455 5.79 -35.03 13.51
N PHE A 456 6.69 -34.41 12.77
CA PHE A 456 6.37 -33.75 11.51
C PHE A 456 5.95 -34.75 10.41
N GLY A 457 6.62 -35.90 10.32
CA GLY A 457 6.23 -36.99 9.41
C GLY A 457 4.80 -37.46 9.65
N ARG A 458 4.43 -37.72 10.91
CA ARG A 458 3.05 -38.05 11.30
C ARG A 458 2.06 -36.95 10.96
N LEU A 459 2.40 -35.69 11.26
CA LEU A 459 1.56 -34.54 10.95
C LEU A 459 1.32 -34.41 9.44
N ARG A 460 2.35 -34.60 8.62
CA ARG A 460 2.27 -34.57 7.16
C ARG A 460 1.36 -35.68 6.63
N GLU A 461 1.50 -36.89 7.14
CA GLU A 461 0.66 -38.04 6.76
C GLU A 461 -0.82 -37.78 7.05
N HIS A 462 -1.12 -37.19 8.21
CA HIS A 462 -2.49 -36.90 8.64
C HIS A 462 -3.03 -35.55 8.14
N TRP A 463 -2.23 -34.76 7.42
CA TRP A 463 -2.60 -33.40 7.00
C TRP A 463 -3.91 -33.36 6.18
N PRO A 464 -4.13 -34.22 5.17
CA PRO A 464 -5.38 -34.22 4.42
C PRO A 464 -6.59 -34.56 5.30
N ALA A 465 -6.43 -35.50 6.25
CA ALA A 465 -7.49 -35.89 7.18
C ALA A 465 -7.85 -34.75 8.14
N LEU A 466 -6.85 -34.00 8.62
CA LEU A 466 -7.07 -32.79 9.43
C LEU A 466 -7.87 -31.74 8.66
N GLN A 467 -7.54 -31.52 7.39
CA GLN A 467 -8.29 -30.58 6.56
C GLN A 467 -9.74 -31.03 6.36
N ALA A 468 -9.96 -32.32 6.07
CA ALA A 468 -11.30 -32.88 5.91
C ALA A 468 -12.13 -32.73 7.20
N MET A 469 -11.51 -33.01 8.36
CA MET A 469 -12.14 -32.81 9.67
C MET A 469 -12.55 -31.35 9.86
N LEU A 470 -11.65 -30.39 9.63
CA LEU A 470 -11.97 -28.96 9.77
C LEU A 470 -13.08 -28.47 8.82
N TRP A 471 -13.22 -29.08 7.63
CA TRP A 471 -14.31 -28.78 6.71
C TRP A 471 -15.68 -29.23 7.22
N GLN A 472 -15.73 -30.34 7.95
CA GLN A 472 -16.96 -30.94 8.48
C GLN A 472 -17.39 -30.34 9.82
N MET A 473 -16.47 -29.70 10.55
CA MET A 473 -16.78 -29.12 11.84
C MET A 473 -17.79 -27.97 11.72
N PRO A 474 -18.74 -27.86 12.67
CA PRO A 474 -19.54 -26.66 12.80
C PRO A 474 -18.62 -25.46 13.09
N ARG A 475 -19.09 -24.28 12.74
CA ARG A 475 -18.30 -23.06 12.79
C ARG A 475 -18.77 -22.11 13.87
N GLN A 476 -17.91 -21.22 14.32
CA GLN A 476 -18.13 -20.25 15.37
C GLN A 476 -17.61 -18.88 14.95
N VAL A 477 -18.12 -17.83 15.59
CA VAL A 477 -17.57 -16.49 15.43
C VAL A 477 -16.31 -16.36 16.24
N VAL A 478 -15.22 -15.96 15.59
CA VAL A 478 -13.91 -15.74 16.23
C VAL A 478 -13.55 -14.28 16.12
N ILE A 479 -13.26 -13.66 17.26
CA ILE A 479 -12.66 -12.32 17.33
C ILE A 479 -11.15 -12.45 17.48
N PRO A 480 -10.35 -12.09 16.45
CA PRO A 480 -8.91 -12.22 16.54
C PRO A 480 -8.34 -11.39 17.68
N ARG A 481 -7.36 -11.97 18.38
CA ARG A 481 -6.67 -11.34 19.52
C ARG A 481 -7.65 -10.78 20.56
N LEU A 482 -8.71 -11.54 20.88
CA LEU A 482 -9.73 -11.15 21.85
C LEU A 482 -9.15 -10.58 23.16
N HIS A 483 -8.04 -11.13 23.65
CA HIS A 483 -7.34 -10.66 24.86
C HIS A 483 -6.81 -9.21 24.76
N GLN A 484 -6.55 -8.72 23.54
CA GLN A 484 -6.11 -7.34 23.27
C GLN A 484 -7.29 -6.40 22.99
N GLN A 485 -8.49 -6.94 22.79
CA GLN A 485 -9.66 -6.12 22.50
C GLN A 485 -10.07 -5.32 23.73
N ARG A 486 -10.72 -4.18 23.48
CA ARG A 486 -11.38 -3.41 24.51
C ARG A 486 -12.73 -4.03 24.81
N ILE A 487 -12.95 -4.30 26.09
CA ILE A 487 -14.17 -4.91 26.59
C ILE A 487 -14.86 -3.89 27.49
N GLY A 488 -16.14 -3.65 27.23
CA GLY A 488 -17.01 -2.85 28.07
C GLY A 488 -17.78 -3.75 29.03
N SER A 489 -18.27 -3.16 30.11
CA SER A 489 -19.34 -3.72 30.93
C SER A 489 -20.62 -2.98 30.59
N LEU A 490 -21.65 -3.69 30.13
CA LEU A 490 -22.97 -3.17 29.81
C LEU A 490 -23.98 -3.91 30.68
N GLU A 491 -24.65 -3.22 31.61
CA GLU A 491 -25.58 -3.85 32.58
C GLU A 491 -24.93 -5.04 33.33
N GLY A 492 -23.65 -4.91 33.67
CA GLY A 492 -22.86 -5.96 34.33
C GLY A 492 -22.39 -7.11 33.42
N ARG A 493 -22.74 -7.10 32.13
CA ARG A 493 -22.33 -8.12 31.15
C ARG A 493 -21.10 -7.64 30.36
N PRO A 494 -20.11 -8.53 30.11
CA PRO A 494 -18.96 -8.18 29.28
C PRO A 494 -19.35 -8.11 27.79
N VAL A 495 -19.02 -7.00 27.14
CA VAL A 495 -19.25 -6.79 25.70
C VAL A 495 -17.96 -6.44 24.97
N VAL A 496 -17.71 -7.11 23.84
CA VAL A 496 -16.62 -6.81 22.93
C VAL A 496 -17.05 -5.65 22.05
N CYS A 497 -16.30 -4.54 22.10
CA CYS A 497 -16.67 -3.31 21.40
C CYS A 497 -16.02 -3.19 20.02
N ASN A 498 -15.16 -4.14 19.67
CA ASN A 498 -14.47 -4.15 18.39
C ASN A 498 -14.57 -5.50 17.71
N TRP A 499 -15.51 -5.57 16.77
CA TRP A 499 -15.77 -6.74 15.92
C TRP A 499 -15.09 -6.62 14.55
N SER A 500 -14.31 -5.55 14.33
CA SER A 500 -13.52 -5.38 13.12
C SER A 500 -12.62 -6.61 12.89
N GLY A 501 -12.82 -7.31 11.78
CA GLY A 501 -12.03 -8.50 11.42
C GLY A 501 -12.44 -9.78 12.15
N TRP A 502 -13.68 -9.88 12.61
CA TRP A 502 -14.30 -11.15 13.00
C TRP A 502 -14.11 -12.23 11.91
N ARG A 503 -14.17 -13.49 12.31
CA ARG A 503 -14.05 -14.63 11.38
C ARG A 503 -15.08 -15.71 11.65
N TRP A 504 -15.45 -16.44 10.60
CA TRP A 504 -16.28 -17.64 10.68
C TRP A 504 -15.40 -18.88 10.52
N GLU A 505 -15.05 -19.51 11.64
CA GLU A 505 -14.02 -20.56 11.68
C GLU A 505 -14.52 -21.81 12.40
N PRO A 506 -13.91 -22.99 12.19
CA PRO A 506 -14.27 -24.21 12.90
C PRO A 506 -14.29 -24.04 14.42
N VAL A 507 -15.21 -24.73 15.09
CA VAL A 507 -15.35 -24.69 16.54
C VAL A 507 -14.04 -25.04 17.24
N GLY A 508 -13.66 -24.22 18.22
CA GLY A 508 -12.35 -24.27 18.90
C GLY A 508 -11.33 -23.27 18.36
N ALA A 509 -11.46 -22.77 17.12
CA ALA A 509 -10.56 -21.76 16.57
C ALA A 509 -10.52 -20.48 17.45
N GLY A 510 -9.32 -19.98 17.74
CA GLY A 510 -9.13 -18.77 18.57
C GLY A 510 -9.12 -19.00 20.09
N TRP A 511 -9.31 -20.24 20.55
CA TRP A 511 -9.07 -20.62 21.95
C TRP A 511 -7.57 -20.84 22.19
N PRO A 512 -7.01 -20.34 23.31
CA PRO A 512 -5.59 -20.56 23.62
C PRO A 512 -5.39 -21.97 24.18
N ARG A 513 -4.19 -22.53 23.93
CA ARG A 513 -3.82 -23.87 24.44
C ARG A 513 -4.02 -24.04 25.94
N SER A 514 -3.69 -23.02 26.73
CA SER A 514 -3.84 -23.03 28.19
C SER A 514 -5.30 -23.10 28.65
N ALA A 515 -6.28 -22.87 27.76
CA ALA A 515 -7.70 -22.91 28.08
C ALA A 515 -8.42 -24.14 27.48
N HIS A 516 -7.71 -25.18 27.06
CA HIS A 516 -8.36 -26.38 26.51
C HIS A 516 -9.34 -27.05 27.49
N GLY A 517 -9.03 -27.10 28.79
CA GLY A 517 -9.97 -27.59 29.79
C GLY A 517 -11.25 -26.76 29.86
N LEU A 518 -11.13 -25.42 29.76
CA LEU A 518 -12.27 -24.51 29.71
C LEU A 518 -13.06 -24.66 28.41
N LEU A 519 -12.40 -24.88 27.27
CA LEU A 519 -13.05 -25.13 25.98
C LEU A 519 -13.96 -26.37 26.07
N ARG A 520 -13.48 -27.47 26.65
CA ARG A 520 -14.28 -28.70 26.84
C ARG A 520 -15.56 -28.42 27.64
N ALA A 521 -15.43 -27.71 28.76
CA ALA A 521 -16.57 -27.36 29.59
C ALA A 521 -17.54 -26.37 28.90
N ALA A 522 -16.99 -25.39 28.16
CA ALA A 522 -17.77 -24.41 27.42
C ALA A 522 -18.55 -25.05 26.25
N LEU A 523 -17.96 -26.03 25.55
CA LEU A 523 -18.65 -26.80 24.52
C LEU A 523 -19.87 -27.54 25.05
N ALA A 524 -19.72 -28.20 26.21
CA ALA A 524 -20.83 -28.92 26.83
C ALA A 524 -22.00 -27.98 27.18
N ARG A 525 -21.70 -26.75 27.65
CA ARG A 525 -22.72 -25.73 27.95
C ARG A 525 -23.34 -25.15 26.68
N ALA A 526 -22.53 -24.75 25.70
CA ALA A 526 -22.99 -24.18 24.45
C ALA A 526 -23.82 -25.18 23.61
N ALA A 527 -23.58 -26.49 23.74
CA ALA A 527 -24.37 -27.54 23.10
C ALA A 527 -25.84 -27.61 23.58
N ALA A 528 -26.14 -27.03 24.74
CA ALA A 528 -27.52 -26.86 25.20
C ALA A 528 -28.27 -25.84 24.33
N GLY A 529 -27.62 -24.71 23.99
CA GLY A 529 -28.19 -23.62 23.19
C GLY A 529 -28.08 -23.83 21.68
N ARG A 530 -27.05 -24.53 21.20
CA ARG A 530 -26.77 -24.70 19.76
C ARG A 530 -26.63 -26.16 19.37
N ARG A 531 -27.64 -26.68 18.67
CA ARG A 531 -27.74 -28.12 18.30
C ARG A 531 -26.53 -28.63 17.53
N ALA A 532 -25.96 -27.81 16.64
CA ALA A 532 -24.78 -28.16 15.84
C ALA A 532 -23.55 -28.52 16.69
N LEU A 533 -23.46 -28.07 17.95
CA LEU A 533 -22.32 -28.34 18.83
C LEU A 533 -22.43 -29.69 19.56
N ARG A 534 -23.59 -30.35 19.55
CA ARG A 534 -23.83 -31.59 20.32
C ARG A 534 -22.98 -32.77 19.83
N GLU A 535 -22.63 -32.77 18.55
CA GLU A 535 -21.86 -33.84 17.91
C GLU A 535 -20.35 -33.51 17.86
N VAL A 536 -19.95 -32.33 18.34
CA VAL A 536 -18.54 -31.92 18.31
C VAL A 536 -17.76 -32.66 19.38
N ILE A 537 -16.78 -33.44 18.96
CA ILE A 537 -15.89 -34.12 19.90
C ILE A 537 -14.91 -33.09 20.48
N PRO A 538 -14.79 -32.93 21.82
CA PRO A 538 -13.96 -31.87 22.39
C PRO A 538 -12.48 -31.96 22.00
N GLY A 539 -11.95 -33.16 21.73
CA GLY A 539 -10.61 -33.35 21.18
C GLY A 539 -10.41 -32.69 19.81
N GLN A 540 -11.40 -32.77 18.92
CA GLN A 540 -11.36 -32.12 17.60
C GLN A 540 -11.37 -30.59 17.73
N ALA A 541 -12.13 -30.03 18.67
CA ALA A 541 -12.13 -28.59 18.93
C ALA A 541 -10.78 -28.08 19.47
N CYS A 542 -10.14 -28.84 20.38
CA CYS A 542 -8.78 -28.52 20.84
C CYS A 542 -7.77 -28.59 19.69
N LEU A 543 -7.91 -29.55 18.78
CA LEU A 543 -7.05 -29.68 17.60
C LEU A 543 -7.26 -28.52 16.62
N ALA A 544 -8.51 -28.10 16.39
CA ALA A 544 -8.83 -26.91 15.60
C ALA A 544 -8.25 -25.63 16.21
N ALA A 545 -8.23 -25.51 17.54
CA ALA A 545 -7.59 -24.40 18.26
C ALA A 545 -6.07 -24.33 17.96
N LEU A 546 -5.37 -25.47 18.06
CA LEU A 546 -3.94 -25.56 17.74
C LEU A 546 -3.64 -25.25 16.27
N LEU A 547 -4.46 -25.77 15.35
CA LEU A 547 -4.31 -25.52 13.92
C LEU A 547 -4.57 -24.05 13.55
N TYR A 548 -5.50 -23.39 14.23
CA TYR A 548 -5.72 -21.95 14.08
C TYR A 548 -4.53 -21.12 14.59
N GLU A 549 -3.92 -21.52 15.70
CA GLU A 549 -2.71 -20.89 16.23
C GLU A 549 -1.51 -21.11 15.27
N PHE A 550 -1.38 -22.30 14.72
CA PHE A 550 -0.39 -22.62 13.69
C PHE A 550 -0.57 -21.76 12.42
N ASP A 551 -1.79 -21.65 11.88
CA ASP A 551 -2.12 -20.76 10.76
C ASP A 551 -1.75 -19.29 11.07
N HIS A 552 -2.00 -18.84 12.29
CA HIS A 552 -1.63 -17.49 12.72
C HIS A 552 -0.13 -17.23 12.62
N PHE A 553 0.70 -18.15 13.12
CA PHE A 553 2.15 -18.03 13.05
C PHE A 553 2.67 -18.12 11.62
N MET A 554 2.15 -19.05 10.81
CA MET A 554 2.51 -19.19 9.41
C MET A 554 2.18 -17.91 8.61
N LYS A 555 1.00 -17.32 8.81
CA LYS A 555 0.59 -16.08 8.13
C LYS A 555 1.48 -14.89 8.50
N ASN A 556 1.95 -14.82 9.74
CA ASN A 556 2.85 -13.77 10.20
C ASN A 556 4.33 -14.04 9.85
N LYS A 557 4.64 -15.17 9.18
CA LYS A 557 6.01 -15.63 8.88
C LYS A 557 6.86 -15.83 10.14
N ASP A 558 6.21 -16.16 11.25
CA ASP A 558 6.87 -16.46 12.51
C ASP A 558 7.02 -17.98 12.65
N PHE A 559 8.05 -18.54 12.01
CA PHE A 559 8.18 -19.99 11.84
C PHE A 559 8.63 -20.71 13.12
N ALA A 560 9.37 -20.06 14.01
CA ALA A 560 9.86 -20.69 15.24
C ALA A 560 8.71 -21.16 16.17
N PRO A 561 7.70 -20.34 16.51
CA PRO A 561 6.53 -20.82 17.25
C PRO A 561 5.66 -21.79 16.44
N ALA A 562 5.56 -21.64 15.10
CA ALA A 562 4.84 -22.61 14.28
C ALA A 562 5.46 -24.02 14.36
N VAL A 563 6.79 -24.11 14.28
CA VAL A 563 7.53 -25.37 14.42
C VAL A 563 7.37 -25.96 15.82
N ARG A 564 7.34 -25.14 16.88
CA ARG A 564 7.08 -25.59 18.26
C ARG A 564 5.68 -26.20 18.45
N LEU A 565 4.72 -25.91 17.56
CA LEU A 565 3.39 -26.53 17.60
C LEU A 565 3.34 -27.90 16.93
N ILE A 566 4.37 -28.33 16.19
CA ILE A 566 4.37 -29.61 15.48
C ILE A 566 4.24 -30.80 16.44
N ALA A 567 5.02 -30.83 17.52
CA ALA A 567 4.94 -31.91 18.51
C ALA A 567 3.55 -31.95 19.19
N PRO A 568 3.02 -30.85 19.77
CA PRO A 568 1.65 -30.81 20.29
C PRO A 568 0.56 -31.24 19.30
N LEU A 569 0.69 -30.85 18.02
CA LEU A 569 -0.24 -31.26 16.96
C LEU A 569 -0.14 -32.77 16.68
N SER A 570 1.09 -33.32 16.62
CA SER A 570 1.32 -34.76 16.45
C SER A 570 0.81 -35.56 17.66
N ASP A 571 0.98 -35.06 18.88
CA ASP A 571 0.55 -35.78 20.08
C ASP A 571 -0.98 -35.81 20.15
N ALA A 572 -1.64 -34.70 19.80
CA ALA A 572 -3.10 -34.63 19.71
C ALA A 572 -3.69 -35.57 18.63
N LEU A 573 -2.92 -35.90 17.59
CA LEU A 573 -3.29 -36.93 16.60
C LEU A 573 -3.16 -38.35 17.17
N GLY A 574 -2.10 -38.63 17.93
CA GLY A 574 -1.78 -39.97 18.44
C GLY A 574 -2.71 -40.51 19.52
N HIS A 575 -3.35 -39.64 20.30
CA HIS A 575 -4.24 -40.05 21.41
C HIS A 575 -5.67 -40.40 20.96
N GLY A 576 -6.01 -40.21 19.68
CA GLY A 576 -7.37 -40.34 19.19
C GLY A 576 -8.35 -39.36 19.85
N PRO A 577 -9.51 -39.08 19.22
CA PRO A 577 -10.49 -38.13 19.77
C PRO A 577 -11.14 -38.55 21.11
N ALA A 578 -10.86 -39.76 21.63
CA ALA A 578 -11.57 -40.36 22.77
C ALA A 578 -10.77 -40.47 24.09
N ALA A 579 -9.44 -40.35 24.11
CA ALA A 579 -8.64 -40.79 25.27
C ALA A 579 -7.86 -39.68 26.00
N ALA A 580 -8.51 -38.58 26.38
CA ALA A 580 -7.89 -37.58 27.28
C ALA A 580 -8.81 -37.30 28.48
N ASP A 581 -8.66 -38.13 29.51
CA ASP A 581 -9.17 -37.89 30.86
C ASP A 581 -8.37 -36.79 31.57
N PRO A 582 -8.97 -36.09 32.57
CA PRO A 582 -8.49 -34.81 33.05
C PRO A 582 -7.67 -34.94 34.34
N GLU A 583 -6.54 -35.63 34.33
CA GLU A 583 -5.65 -35.62 35.51
C GLU A 583 -4.19 -35.63 35.09
N THR A 584 -3.65 -34.47 34.71
CA THR A 584 -2.26 -34.11 35.06
C THR A 584 -1.98 -32.63 34.79
N GLU A 585 -1.29 -32.02 35.76
CA GLU A 585 -0.61 -30.71 35.73
C GLU A 585 -1.43 -29.44 36.02
N GLY A 586 -1.74 -29.27 37.30
CA GLY A 586 -1.75 -27.96 37.94
C GLY A 586 -0.34 -27.37 37.98
N GLY A 587 0.03 -26.66 36.90
CA GLY A 587 1.24 -25.84 36.82
C GLY A 587 0.87 -24.36 36.69
N THR A 588 0.98 -23.62 37.79
CA THR A 588 0.83 -22.16 37.84
C THR A 588 1.90 -21.50 36.97
N LEU A 589 1.61 -21.25 35.70
CA LEU A 589 2.43 -20.39 34.85
C LEU A 589 2.00 -18.93 35.02
N VAL A 590 2.76 -18.25 35.88
CA VAL A 590 2.79 -16.80 36.02
C VAL A 590 3.13 -16.18 34.66
N TYR A 591 2.22 -15.34 34.16
CA TYR A 591 2.47 -14.43 33.05
C TYR A 591 3.66 -13.52 33.39
N GLN A 592 4.79 -13.68 32.70
CA GLN A 592 5.79 -12.61 32.57
C GLN A 592 5.89 -12.16 31.11
N ARG A 593 6.13 -10.84 31.00
CA ARG A 593 5.81 -9.90 29.90
C ARG A 593 6.40 -10.21 28.54
#